data_AF-A0A432GFD4-F1
#
_entry.id   AF-A0A432GFD4-F1
#
_cell.length_a   1.000
_cell.length_b   1.000
_cell.length_c   1.000
_cell.angle_alpha   90.00
_cell.angle_beta   90.00
_cell.angle_gamma   90.00
#
_symmetry.space_group_name_H-M   'P 1'
#
loop_
_entity.id
_entity.type
_entity.pdbx_description
1 polymer ?
#
loop_
_entity_poly.entity_id
_entity_poly.type
_entity_poly.pdbx_seq_one_letter_code
_entity_poly.pdbx_strand_id
1 'polypeptide(L)'
;MANGKILLIGDAAGFFDPITGEGIGIAARQALLLEKYVEPVLKENSGNLVKAMFDYSRASAQIYRRYQIMTSLVLLLRLWPKLTDGVIQVLHSFPALFQKLLSVNMR
;
A
#
# COMPACT_ATOMS: atom_id res chain seq x y z
N MET A 1 -9.28 6.64 -3.14
CA MET A 1 -9.42 8.08 -3.46
C MET A 1 -10.79 8.56 -2.99
N ALA A 2 -10.89 9.76 -2.43
CA ALA A 2 -12.15 10.30 -1.89
C ALA A 2 -12.45 11.66 -2.52
N ASN A 3 -13.68 11.87 -3.01
CA ASN A 3 -14.14 13.17 -3.52
C ASN A 3 -15.60 13.42 -3.13
N GLY A 4 -15.85 14.42 -2.29
CA GLY A 4 -17.19 14.79 -1.83
C GLY A 4 -17.89 13.66 -1.07
N LYS A 5 -18.80 12.94 -1.74
CA LYS A 5 -19.56 11.80 -1.21
C LYS A 5 -19.17 10.45 -1.82
N ILE A 6 -18.20 10.44 -2.74
CA ILE A 6 -17.80 9.24 -3.49
C ILE A 6 -16.45 8.76 -2.97
N LEU A 7 -16.38 7.47 -2.66
CA LEU A 7 -15.19 6.79 -2.20
C LEU A 7 -14.83 5.67 -3.18
N LEU A 8 -13.62 5.74 -3.72
CA LEU A 8 -13.04 4.71 -4.57
C LEU A 8 -12.03 3.90 -3.74
N ILE A 9 -12.10 2.58 -3.87
CA ILE A 9 -11.23 1.60 -3.19
C ILE A 9 -10.68 0.58 -4.19
N GLY A 10 -9.59 -0.09 -3.82
CA GLY A 10 -8.92 -1.08 -4.65
C GLY A 10 -8.34 -0.46 -5.92
N ASP A 11 -8.39 -1.20 -7.01
CA ASP A 11 -7.84 -0.78 -8.31
C ASP A 11 -8.54 0.49 -8.84
N ALA A 12 -9.83 0.66 -8.51
CA ALA A 12 -10.58 1.88 -8.86
C ALA A 12 -10.05 3.14 -8.15
N ALA A 13 -9.31 2.98 -7.04
CA ALA A 13 -8.68 4.09 -6.32
C ALA A 13 -7.31 4.49 -6.90
N GLY A 14 -6.76 3.69 -7.81
CA GLY A 14 -5.47 3.88 -8.46
C GLY A 14 -4.88 2.53 -8.90
N PHE A 15 -4.43 2.45 -10.14
CA PHE A 15 -3.85 1.23 -10.73
C PHE A 15 -2.45 0.95 -10.19
N PHE A 16 -2.16 -0.32 -9.92
CA PHE A 16 -0.92 -0.79 -9.31
C PHE A 16 -0.16 -1.71 -10.25
N ASP A 17 1.18 -1.62 -10.25
CA ASP A 17 2.01 -2.59 -10.97
C ASP A 17 1.98 -3.96 -10.25
N PRO A 18 1.53 -5.03 -10.91
CA PRO A 18 1.40 -6.33 -10.26
C PRO A 18 2.73 -7.00 -9.88
N ILE A 19 3.89 -6.41 -10.22
CA ILE A 19 5.22 -7.00 -10.00
C ILE A 19 5.52 -7.41 -8.55
N THR A 20 4.93 -6.73 -7.55
CA THR A 20 5.08 -7.08 -6.12
C THR A 20 3.95 -7.97 -5.59
N GLY A 21 2.86 -8.16 -6.35
CA GLY A 21 1.70 -8.95 -5.94
C GLY A 21 0.86 -8.34 -4.80
N GLU A 22 1.09 -7.09 -4.39
CA GLU A 22 0.47 -6.51 -3.19
C GLU A 22 -0.95 -5.96 -3.37
N GLY A 23 -1.50 -5.97 -4.59
CA GLY A 23 -2.79 -5.32 -4.90
C GLY A 23 -3.94 -5.74 -3.98
N ILE A 24 -4.05 -7.04 -3.68
CA ILE A 24 -5.09 -7.57 -2.78
C ILE A 24 -4.86 -7.12 -1.34
N GLY A 25 -3.61 -7.16 -0.86
CA GLY A 25 -3.26 -6.72 0.48
C GLY A 25 -3.54 -5.23 0.70
N ILE A 26 -3.29 -4.41 -0.32
CA ILE A 26 -3.61 -2.97 -0.29
C ILE A 26 -5.12 -2.75 -0.27
N ALA A 27 -5.88 -3.45 -1.10
CA ALA A 27 -7.34 -3.35 -1.11
C ALA A 27 -7.93 -3.74 0.26
N ALA A 28 -7.44 -4.82 0.87
CA ALA A 28 -7.86 -5.23 2.21
C ALA A 28 -7.53 -4.17 3.28
N ARG A 29 -6.31 -3.59 3.25
CA ARG A 29 -5.93 -2.51 4.16
C ARG A 29 -6.79 -1.25 3.97
N GLN A 30 -7.18 -0.94 2.73
CA GLN A 30 -8.09 0.17 2.44
C GLN A 30 -9.50 -0.08 3.00
N ALA A 31 -9.99 -1.32 2.98
CA ALA A 31 -11.26 -1.68 3.60
C ALA A 31 -11.23 -1.47 5.12
N LEU A 32 -10.13 -1.86 5.79
CA LEU A 32 -9.95 -1.62 7.23
C LEU A 32 -9.88 -0.12 7.57
N LEU A 33 -9.29 0.71 6.70
CA LEU A 33 -9.33 2.16 6.88
C LEU A 33 -10.74 2.72 6.71
N LEU A 34 -11.54 2.16 5.80
CA LEU A 34 -12.93 2.58 5.58
C LEU A 34 -13.79 2.26 6.81
N GLU A 35 -13.68 1.05 7.36
CA GLU A 35 -14.28 0.64 8.63
C GLU A 35 -13.89 1.61 9.76
N LYS A 36 -12.61 1.95 9.87
CA LYS A 36 -12.11 2.81 10.95
C LYS A 36 -12.58 4.26 10.87
N TYR A 37 -12.58 4.87 9.68
CA TYR A 37 -12.79 6.31 9.53
C TYR A 37 -14.19 6.68 9.03
N VAL A 38 -14.79 5.86 8.17
CA VAL A 38 -16.01 6.23 7.43
C VAL A 38 -17.26 5.58 8.01
N GLU A 39 -17.19 4.31 8.41
CA GLU A 39 -18.35 3.58 8.95
C GLU A 39 -18.99 4.22 10.19
N PRO A 40 -18.24 4.72 11.20
CA PRO A 40 -18.84 5.35 12.39
C PRO A 40 -19.65 6.59 12.03
N VAL A 41 -19.13 7.39 11.10
CA VAL A 41 -19.76 8.64 10.66
C VAL A 41 -21.01 8.37 9.83
N LEU A 42 -21.01 7.31 9.03
CA LEU A 42 -22.21 6.87 8.31
C LEU A 42 -23.31 6.36 9.25
N LYS A 43 -22.96 5.59 10.29
CA LYS A 43 -23.92 5.07 11.27
C LYS A 43 -24.56 6.15 12.11
N GLU A 44 -23.77 7.14 12.53
CA GLU A 44 -24.25 8.27 13.34
C GLU A 44 -24.98 9.33 12.51
N ASN A 45 -24.98 9.19 11.18
CA ASN A 45 -25.47 10.19 10.22
C ASN A 45 -24.94 11.61 10.54
N SER A 46 -23.69 11.67 11.01
CA SER A 46 -23.09 12.92 11.46
C SER A 46 -22.63 13.71 10.25
N GLY A 47 -22.85 15.03 10.26
CA GLY A 47 -22.42 15.95 9.19
C GLY A 47 -20.90 16.01 8.94
N ASN A 48 -20.13 15.18 9.63
CA ASN A 48 -18.67 15.11 9.59
C ASN A 48 -18.11 14.21 8.49
N LEU A 49 -18.92 13.75 7.53
CA LEU A 49 -18.49 12.86 6.45
C LEU A 49 -17.29 13.42 5.66
N VAL A 50 -17.27 14.73 5.42
CA VAL A 50 -16.16 15.39 4.71
C VAL A 50 -14.84 15.22 5.46
N LYS A 51 -14.86 15.38 6.79
CA LYS A 51 -13.67 15.21 7.64
C LYS A 51 -13.22 13.75 7.66
N ALA A 52 -14.15 12.81 7.83
CA ALA A 52 -13.85 11.37 7.78
C ALA A 52 -13.22 10.95 6.45
N MET A 53 -13.74 11.46 5.33
CA MET A 53 -13.18 11.18 4.01
C MET A 53 -11.80 11.78 3.81
N PHE A 54 -11.53 12.96 4.38
CA PHE A 54 -10.20 13.56 4.39
C PHE A 54 -9.20 12.71 5.19
N ASP A 55 -9.57 12.29 6.39
CA ASP A 55 -8.74 11.45 7.25
C ASP A 55 -8.45 10.08 6.62
N TYR A 56 -9.48 9.46 6.00
CA TYR A 56 -9.32 8.26 5.18
C TYR A 56 -8.33 8.49 4.03
N SER A 57 -8.50 9.58 3.26
CA SER A 57 -7.66 9.86 2.09
C SER A 57 -6.19 10.01 2.48
N ARG A 58 -5.93 10.70 3.60
CA ARG A 58 -4.60 10.88 4.17
C ARG A 58 -3.98 9.54 4.60
N ALA A 59 -4.73 8.71 5.29
CA ALA A 59 -4.26 7.39 5.72
C ALA A 59 -4.01 6.45 4.54
N SER A 60 -4.90 6.46 3.54
CA SER A 60 -4.78 5.68 2.32
C SER A 60 -3.54 6.10 1.52
N ALA A 61 -3.29 7.41 1.37
CA ALA A 61 -2.10 7.92 0.68
C ALA A 61 -0.77 7.44 1.30
N GLN A 62 -0.74 7.21 2.61
CA GLN A 62 0.45 6.67 3.28
C GLN A 62 0.73 5.22 2.91
N ILE A 63 -0.32 4.41 2.69
CA ILE A 63 -0.19 3.04 2.17
C ILE A 63 0.36 3.09 0.74
N TYR A 64 -0.22 3.95 -0.11
CA TYR A 64 0.23 4.12 -1.50
C TYR A 64 1.71 4.47 -1.61
N ARG A 65 2.21 5.40 -0.77
CA ARG A 65 3.61 5.83 -0.80
C ARG A 65 4.59 4.68 -0.55
N ARG A 66 4.31 3.82 0.44
CA ARG A 66 5.17 2.68 0.75
C ARG A 66 5.23 1.69 -0.40
N TYR A 67 4.06 1.39 -0.97
CA TYR A 67 3.96 0.51 -2.13
C TYR A 67 4.70 1.08 -3.35
N GLN A 68 4.52 2.37 -3.67
CA GLN A 68 5.19 3.00 -4.80
C GLN A 68 6.72 2.95 -4.67
N ILE A 69 7.25 3.10 -3.46
CA ILE A 69 8.70 2.97 -3.21
C ILE A 69 9.15 1.54 -3.52
N MET A 70 8.43 0.52 -3.04
CA MET A 70 8.78 -0.89 -3.30
C MET A 70 8.71 -1.22 -4.79
N THR A 71 7.62 -0.86 -5.47
CA THR A 71 7.48 -1.07 -6.91
C THR A 71 8.57 -0.37 -7.70
N SER A 72 8.88 0.88 -7.36
CA SER A 72 9.96 1.64 -8.02
C SER A 72 11.33 1.00 -7.79
N LEU A 73 11.60 0.49 -6.59
CA LEU A 73 12.85 -0.22 -6.30
C LEU A 73 12.98 -1.51 -7.12
N VAL A 74 11.91 -2.31 -7.24
CA VAL A 74 11.93 -3.54 -8.03
C VAL A 74 12.09 -3.23 -9.52
N LEU A 75 11.40 -2.21 -10.03
CA LEU A 75 11.55 -1.75 -11.40
C LEU A 75 12.96 -1.18 -11.67
N LEU A 76 13.55 -0.45 -10.72
CA LEU A 76 14.93 0.02 -10.82
C LEU A 76 15.92 -1.14 -10.82
N LEU A 77 15.76 -2.14 -9.95
CA LEU A 77 16.63 -3.32 -9.96
C LEU A 77 16.58 -4.06 -11.31
N ARG A 78 15.38 -4.19 -11.89
CA ARG A 78 15.19 -4.76 -13.22
C ARG A 78 16.01 -4.05 -14.31
N LEU A 79 16.22 -2.74 -14.19
CA LEU A 79 17.01 -1.96 -15.15
C LEU A 79 18.53 -2.20 -15.01
N TRP A 80 19.00 -2.81 -13.90
CA TRP A 80 20.42 -3.01 -13.59
C TRP A 80 20.70 -4.46 -13.17
N PRO A 81 20.88 -5.39 -14.14
CA PRO A 81 21.03 -6.82 -13.87
C PRO A 81 22.19 -7.14 -12.91
N LYS A 82 23.34 -6.48 -13.08
CA LYS A 82 24.52 -6.69 -12.21
C LYS A 82 24.28 -6.32 -10.74
N LEU A 83 23.44 -5.31 -10.47
CA LEU A 83 23.05 -4.95 -9.11
C LEU A 83 22.09 -6.00 -8.54
N THR A 84 21.19 -6.51 -9.38
CA THR A 84 20.23 -7.56 -8.98
C THR A 84 20.96 -8.84 -8.60
N ASP A 85 21.94 -9.27 -9.41
CA ASP A 85 22.75 -10.45 -9.12
C ASP A 85 23.51 -10.29 -7.79
N GLY A 86 24.09 -9.11 -7.53
CA GLY A 86 24.75 -8.81 -6.27
C GLY A 86 23.79 -8.84 -5.06
N VAL A 87 22.59 -8.27 -5.21
CA VAL A 87 21.56 -8.32 -4.16
C VAL A 87 21.13 -9.75 -3.89
N ILE A 88 20.87 -10.56 -4.93
CA ILE A 88 20.51 -11.98 -4.79
C ILE A 88 21.63 -12.74 -4.07
N GLN A 89 22.89 -12.51 -4.44
CA GLN A 89 24.03 -13.20 -3.84
C GLN A 89 24.19 -12.85 -2.36
N VAL A 90 23.99 -11.57 -1.98
CA VAL A 90 24.01 -11.14 -0.58
C VAL A 90 22.84 -11.75 0.20
N LEU A 91 21.63 -11.76 -0.36
CA LEU A 91 20.46 -12.35 0.30
C LEU A 91 20.60 -13.87 0.47
N HIS A 92 21.25 -14.54 -0.49
CA HIS A 92 21.59 -15.96 -0.40
C HIS A 92 22.63 -16.23 0.69
N SER A 93 23.69 -15.41 0.77
CA SER A 93 24.74 -15.56 1.79
C SER A 93 24.29 -15.16 3.20
N PHE A 94 23.24 -14.34 3.33
CA PHE A 94 22.71 -13.89 4.62
C PHE A 94 21.20 -14.13 4.74
N PRO A 95 20.77 -15.37 5.04
CA PRO A 95 19.34 -15.72 5.17
C PRO A 95 18.58 -14.88 6.19
N ALA A 96 19.26 -14.42 7.25
CA ALA A 96 18.68 -13.54 8.26
C ALA A 96 18.27 -12.16 7.68
N LEU A 97 19.04 -11.62 6.73
CA LEU A 97 18.67 -10.39 6.02
C LEU A 97 17.46 -10.61 5.13
N PHE A 98 17.41 -11.75 4.44
CA PHE A 98 16.28 -12.12 3.60
C PHE A 98 14.99 -12.26 4.43
N GLN A 99 15.05 -12.95 5.57
CA GLN A 99 13.92 -13.04 6.50
C GLN A 99 13.52 -11.66 7.05
N LYS A 100 14.48 -10.79 7.36
CA LYS A 100 14.19 -9.43 7.84
C LYS A 100 13.45 -8.62 6.76
N LEU A 101 13.89 -8.71 5.51
CA LEU A 101 13.21 -8.08 4.37
C LEU A 101 11.77 -8.59 4.19
N LEU A 102 11.55 -9.90 4.26
CA LEU A 102 10.20 -10.48 4.18
C LEU A 102 9.31 -10.03 5.35
N SER A 103 9.87 -9.96 6.57
CA SER A 103 9.12 -9.55 7.76
C SER A 103 8.70 -8.08 7.76
N VAL A 104 9.44 -7.21 7.05
CA VAL A 104 9.05 -5.81 6.84
C VAL A 104 7.81 -5.73 5.95
N ASN A 105 7.61 -6.68 5.03
CA ASN A 105 6.43 -6.70 4.18
C ASN A 105 5.19 -7.31 4.86
N MET A 106 5.38 -8.20 5.83
CA MET A 106 4.29 -8.87 6.56
C MET A 106 3.68 -8.06 7.71
N ARG A 107 4.12 -6.80 7.94
CA ARG A 107 3.53 -5.87 8.94
C ARG A 107 2.66 -4.82 8.26
#